data_AF-A0AAV5FRB1-F1
#
_entry.id   AF-A0AAV5FRB1-F1
#
_cell.length_a   1.000
_cell.length_b   1.000
_cell.length_c   1.000
_cell.angle_alpha   90.00
_cell.angle_beta   90.00
_cell.angle_gamma   90.00
#
_symmetry.space_group_name_H-M   'P 1'
#
loop_
_entity.id
_entity.type
_entity.pdbx_description
1 polymer ?
#
loop_
_entity_poly.entity_id
_entity_poly.type
_entity_poly.pdbx_seq_one_letter_code
_entity_poly.pdbx_strand_id
1 'polypeptide(L)'
;MSLPLISLHPPSPEDVDLEADGPRPDWVLLDFSAYVDSRRNATTASCKTRDGVHDIHVTFFPAQPPRVSHFYVHCPSFGTQLLR
;
A
#
# COMPACT_ATOMS: atom_id res chain seq x y z
N MET A 1 -17.31 21.81 5.91
CA MET A 1 -17.12 20.60 5.09
C MET A 1 -16.18 19.69 5.84
N SER A 2 -16.73 18.62 6.45
CA SER A 2 -15.94 17.65 7.21
C SER A 2 -15.27 16.71 6.22
N LEU A 3 -13.95 16.69 6.15
CA LEU A 3 -13.24 15.62 5.44
C LEU A 3 -13.57 14.32 6.18
N PRO A 4 -14.01 13.24 5.50
CA PRO A 4 -14.22 11.98 6.18
C PRO A 4 -12.87 11.53 6.74
N LEU A 5 -12.91 10.97 7.94
CA LEU A 5 -11.76 10.36 8.60
C LEU A 5 -11.02 9.50 7.57
N ILE A 6 -9.84 9.96 7.14
CA ILE A 6 -8.89 9.15 6.38
C ILE A 6 -8.64 7.96 7.30
N SER A 7 -9.19 6.79 6.95
CA SER A 7 -8.94 5.58 7.73
C SER A 7 -7.46 5.26 7.55
N LEU A 8 -6.64 5.65 8.54
CA LEU A 8 -5.20 5.42 8.57
C LEU A 8 -4.84 3.98 8.93
N HIS A 9 -5.83 3.10 9.15
CA HIS A 9 -5.55 1.71 9.45
C HIS A 9 -5.61 0.87 8.17
N PRO A 10 -4.48 0.32 7.73
CA PRO A 10 -4.51 -0.71 6.71
C PRO A 10 -5.35 -1.92 7.16
N PRO A 11 -5.94 -2.68 6.22
CA PRO A 11 -6.59 -3.95 6.57
C PRO A 11 -5.57 -4.87 7.27
N SER A 12 -6.06 -5.62 8.26
CA SER A 12 -5.23 -6.51 9.09
C SER A 12 -4.44 -7.50 8.22
N PRO A 13 -3.15 -7.75 8.51
CA PRO A 13 -2.25 -8.56 7.69
C PRO A 13 -2.61 -10.04 7.58
N GLU A 14 -3.65 -10.49 8.28
CA GLU A 14 -4.11 -11.88 8.35
C GLU A 14 -5.15 -12.27 7.28
N ASP A 15 -5.50 -11.36 6.36
CA ASP A 15 -6.27 -11.68 5.15
C ASP A 15 -5.36 -12.09 3.98
N VAL A 16 -4.44 -13.02 4.22
CA VAL A 16 -3.81 -13.75 3.12
C VAL A 16 -4.84 -14.70 2.53
N ASP A 17 -5.34 -14.39 1.33
CA ASP A 17 -6.10 -15.31 0.47
C ASP A 17 -5.16 -16.45 0.01
N LEU A 18 -4.81 -17.31 0.96
CA LEU A 18 -4.52 -18.69 0.67
C LEU A 18 -5.89 -19.32 0.34
N GLU A 19 -6.08 -19.68 -0.93
CA GLU A 19 -7.12 -20.63 -1.34
C GLU A 19 -8.58 -20.13 -1.35
N ALA A 20 -8.87 -19.04 -2.08
CA ALA A 20 -10.19 -18.98 -2.71
C ALA A 20 -10.14 -19.87 -3.97
N ASP A 21 -10.83 -21.01 -3.91
CA ASP A 21 -10.87 -22.10 -4.91
C ASP A 21 -11.60 -21.73 -6.22
N GLY A 22 -11.49 -20.48 -6.67
CA GLY A 22 -12.16 -19.94 -7.85
C GLY A 22 -11.19 -19.28 -8.83
N PRO A 23 -11.55 -19.16 -10.12
CA PRO A 23 -10.72 -18.44 -11.08
C PRO A 23 -10.51 -17.01 -10.60
N ARG A 24 -9.24 -16.61 -10.46
CA ARG A 24 -8.90 -15.23 -10.15
C ARG A 24 -9.34 -14.35 -11.32
N PRO A 25 -10.10 -13.27 -11.08
CA PRO A 25 -10.47 -12.36 -12.15
C PRO A 25 -9.23 -11.63 -12.68
N ASP A 26 -9.26 -11.24 -13.96
CA ASP A 26 -8.24 -10.39 -14.59
C ASP A 26 -8.29 -8.92 -14.11
N TRP A 27 -9.12 -8.62 -13.12
CA TRP A 27 -9.35 -7.30 -12.56
C TRP A 27 -9.41 -7.35 -11.03
N VAL A 28 -9.14 -6.20 -10.41
CA VAL A 28 -9.25 -6.02 -8.96
C VAL A 28 -10.01 -4.74 -8.65
N LEU A 29 -10.66 -4.69 -7.50
CA LEU A 29 -11.12 -3.44 -6.93
C LEU A 29 -9.94 -2.77 -6.22
N LEU A 30 -9.62 -1.53 -6.58
CA LEU A 30 -8.46 -0.80 -6.05
C LEU A 30 -8.92 0.38 -5.18
N ASP A 31 -8.31 0.52 -4.00
CA ASP A 31 -8.47 1.71 -3.17
C ASP A 31 -7.82 2.92 -3.87
N PHE A 32 -8.54 4.03 -3.90
CA PHE A 32 -8.00 5.29 -4.42
C PHE A 32 -6.99 5.94 -3.46
N SER A 33 -6.95 5.49 -2.22
CA SER A 33 -5.98 5.93 -1.21
C SER A 33 -4.80 4.96 -1.12
N ALA A 34 -3.63 5.50 -0.82
CA ALA A 34 -2.47 4.71 -0.43
C ALA A 34 -2.14 4.91 1.05
N TYR A 35 -1.64 3.86 1.68
CA TYR A 35 -1.26 3.87 3.09
C TYR A 35 0.24 4.14 3.25
N VAL A 36 0.64 4.82 4.33
CA VAL A 36 2.06 5.02 4.65
C VAL A 36 2.49 3.96 5.66
N ASP A 37 3.19 2.92 5.19
CA ASP A 37 3.75 1.86 6.02
C ASP A 37 4.97 1.26 5.30
N SER A 38 5.90 0.68 6.07
CA SER A 38 7.14 0.07 5.59
C SER A 38 6.99 -1.37 5.04
N ARG A 39 5.75 -1.86 4.88
CA ARG A 39 5.44 -3.22 4.41
C ARG A 39 5.95 -3.47 2.99
N ARG A 40 6.48 -4.66 2.76
CA ARG A 40 7.02 -5.11 1.47
C ARG A 40 6.56 -6.53 1.14
N ASN A 41 6.50 -6.82 -0.16
CA ASN A 41 6.25 -8.16 -0.70
C ASN A 41 6.89 -8.28 -2.09
N ALA A 42 6.60 -9.37 -2.82
CA ALA A 42 7.17 -9.61 -4.16
C ALA A 42 6.81 -8.55 -5.21
N THR A 43 5.77 -7.73 -4.98
CA THR A 43 5.34 -6.67 -5.89
C THR A 43 5.96 -5.30 -5.55
N THR A 44 6.85 -5.22 -4.55
CA THR A 44 7.44 -3.93 -4.17
C THR A 44 8.28 -3.37 -5.29
N ALA A 45 7.91 -2.18 -5.78
CA ALA A 45 8.70 -1.38 -6.70
C ALA A 45 9.44 -0.26 -5.94
N SER A 46 10.63 0.10 -6.41
CA SER A 46 11.44 1.18 -5.84
C SER A 46 11.83 2.19 -6.90
N CYS A 47 11.78 3.47 -6.58
CA CYS A 47 12.34 4.54 -7.39
C CYS A 47 12.99 5.61 -6.49
N LYS A 48 13.73 6.53 -7.13
CA LYS A 48 14.29 7.71 -6.48
C LYS A 48 13.50 8.95 -6.87
N THR A 49 13.39 9.91 -5.96
CA THR A 49 12.94 11.26 -6.27
C THR A 49 13.86 11.95 -7.26
N ARG A 50 13.41 13.06 -7.85
CA ARG A 50 14.15 13.81 -8.88
C ARG A 50 15.54 14.27 -8.42
N ASP A 51 15.71 14.57 -7.13
CA ASP A 51 16.99 14.95 -6.54
C ASP A 51 17.93 13.74 -6.30
N GLY A 52 17.44 12.51 -6.49
CA GLY A 52 18.18 11.28 -6.24
C GLY A 52 18.36 10.94 -4.76
N VAL A 53 17.87 11.78 -3.84
CA VAL A 53 18.15 11.71 -2.41
C VAL A 53 17.18 10.79 -1.69
N HIS A 54 15.90 10.84 -2.06
CA HIS A 54 14.87 10.08 -1.37
C HIS A 54 14.47 8.85 -2.18
N ASP A 55 14.50 7.69 -1.52
CA ASP A 55 13.90 6.48 -2.07
C ASP A 55 12.39 6.50 -1.79
N ILE A 56 11.62 6.04 -2.77
CA ILE A 56 10.19 5.78 -2.66
C ILE A 56 10.00 4.31 -2.97
N HIS A 57 9.40 3.58 -2.03
CA HIS A 57 8.96 2.21 -2.23
C HIS A 57 7.44 2.17 -2.30
N VAL A 58 6.90 1.49 -3.30
CA VAL A 58 5.47 1.25 -3.45
C VAL A 58 5.22 -0.25 -3.45
N THR A 59 4.37 -0.73 -2.56
CA THR A 59 4.03 -2.15 -2.44
C THR A 59 2.55 -2.35 -2.70
N PHE A 60 2.18 -3.25 -3.60
CA PHE A 60 0.81 -3.59 -3.93
C PHE A 60 0.35 -4.79 -3.11
N PHE A 61 -0.84 -4.71 -2.53
CA PHE A 61 -1.49 -5.81 -1.84
C PHE A 61 -2.77 -6.18 -2.59
N PRO A 62 -2.70 -7.17 -3.50
CA PRO A 62 -3.88 -7.66 -4.19
C PRO A 62 -4.82 -8.36 -3.20
N ALA A 63 -6.11 -8.14 -3.36
CA ALA A 63 -7.17 -8.82 -2.63
C ALA A 63 -8.23 -9.31 -3.61
N GLN A 64 -8.82 -10.48 -3.34
CA GLN A 64 -9.87 -11.02 -4.21
C GLN A 64 -11.16 -10.20 -4.06
N PRO A 65 -11.79 -9.75 -5.17
CA PRO A 65 -13.10 -9.12 -5.11
C PRO A 65 -14.11 -9.98 -4.34
N PRO A 66 -14.97 -9.38 -3.49
CA PRO A 66 -15.26 -7.94 -3.38
C PRO A 66 -14.32 -7.14 -2.47
N ARG A 67 -13.25 -7.74 -1.92
CA ARG A 67 -12.28 -7.01 -1.09
C ARG A 67 -11.50 -5.99 -1.94
N VAL A 68 -11.01 -4.95 -1.28
CA VAL A 68 -10.31 -3.84 -1.92
C VAL A 68 -8.80 -4.07 -1.85
N SER A 69 -8.16 -4.18 -3.01
CA SER A 69 -6.71 -4.14 -3.15
C SER A 69 -6.19 -2.74 -2.84
N HIS A 70 -4.98 -2.62 -2.31
CA HIS A 70 -4.44 -1.32 -1.88
C HIS A 70 -2.93 -1.24 -2.07
N PHE A 71 -2.40 -0.02 -1.95
CA PHE A 71 -0.96 0.23 -1.99
C PHE A 71 -0.44 0.75 -0.65
N TYR A 72 0.80 0.38 -0.34
CA TYR A 72 1.60 1.07 0.66
C TYR A 72 2.70 1.88 -0.01
N VAL A 73 2.94 3.07 0.50
CA VAL A 73 4.02 3.96 0.10
C VAL A 73 4.95 4.15 1.30
N HIS A 74 6.21 3.83 1.11
CA HIS A 74 7.24 3.97 2.12
C HIS A 74 8.39 4.81 1.59
N CYS A 75 8.68 5.92 2.26
CA CYS A 75 9.80 6.79 1.90
C CYS A 75 10.80 6.82 3.07
N PRO A 76 11.80 5.91 3.10
CA PRO A 76 12.72 5.77 4.24
C PRO A 76 13.47 7.06 4.57
N SER A 77 13.77 7.86 3.55
CA SER A 77 14.57 9.09 3.69
C SER A 77 13.81 10.27 4.30
N PHE A 78 12.51 10.14 4.62
CA PHE A 78 11.73 11.19 5.30
C PHE A 78 11.63 10.97 6.83
N GLY A 79 12.19 9.88 7.35
CA GLY A 79 12.06 9.46 8.76
C GLY A 79 12.91 10.21 9.79
N THR A 80 13.73 11.20 9.39
CA THR A 80 14.63 11.94 10.31
C THR A 80 14.25 13.40 10.55
N GLN A 81 13.05 13.86 10.16
CA GLN A 81 12.66 15.27 10.33
C GLN A 81 11.25 15.47 10.91
N LEU A 82 10.87 14.69 11.93
CA LEU A 82 9.74 15.01 12.83
C LEU A 82 10.12 14.98 14.31
N LEU A 83 11.42 15.17 14.61
CA LEU A 83 11.95 15.50 15.94
C LEU A 83 12.92 16.68 15.81
N ARG A 84 12.40 17.87 15.50
CA ARG A 84 13.03 19.16 15.81
C ARG A 84 11.94 20.20 16.06
#